data_AF-A0A0D1IY18-F1
#
_entry.id   AF-A0A0D1IY18-F1
#
_cell.length_a   1.000
_cell.length_b   1.000
_cell.length_c   1.000
_cell.angle_alpha   90.00
_cell.angle_beta   90.00
_cell.angle_gamma   90.00
#
_symmetry.space_group_name_H-M   'P 1'
#
loop_
_entity.id
_entity.type
_entity.pdbx_description
1 polymer ?
#
loop_
_entity_poly.entity_id
_entity_poly.type
_entity_poly.pdbx_seq_one_letter_code
_entity_poly.pdbx_strand_id
1 'polypeptide(L)'
;MSAGERTVTGAKLGAEPSHADIIVAERTGHLRDCTLIARSGGVAIWRTDKSAACAVPLWLPPFGWEAPLGLYRGFGADALGDVLEHGLDVPPGSAFFATGHADKAWEYPPTRSIAAMLVLDSTQAKPSYVCTPSGTDDAWRPDKSLYPNEYVDDGRRVHTRFDADRGTRCFRDEQMYGHWIPGDARDALIAIVLGGPRAAIRARLGDLRGGGSYRVELLPE
;
A
#
# COMPACT_ATOMS: atom_id res chain seq x y z
N MET A 1 20.44 7.20 -31.69
CA MET A 1 19.28 7.70 -30.93
C MET A 1 19.57 7.44 -29.46
N SER A 2 19.97 8.48 -28.73
CA SER A 2 20.35 8.39 -27.32
C SER A 2 19.09 8.22 -26.48
N ALA A 3 18.99 7.11 -25.75
CA ALA A 3 17.96 6.93 -24.74
C ALA A 3 18.24 7.94 -23.62
N GLY A 4 17.40 8.97 -23.52
CA GLY A 4 17.51 9.96 -22.48
C GLY A 4 17.44 9.28 -21.11
N GLU A 5 18.48 9.46 -20.31
CA GLU A 5 18.43 9.29 -18.86
C GLU A 5 17.24 10.12 -18.34
N ARG A 6 16.13 9.45 -18.03
CA ARG A 6 15.12 10.04 -17.16
C ARG A 6 15.73 10.11 -15.77
N THR A 7 16.27 11.27 -15.43
CA THR A 7 16.46 11.71 -14.05
C THR A 7 15.11 11.56 -13.34
N VAL A 8 15.00 10.58 -12.44
CA VAL A 8 13.83 10.47 -11.55
C VAL A 8 14.05 11.51 -10.45
N THR A 9 13.64 12.75 -10.70
CA THR A 9 13.69 13.82 -9.68
C THR A 9 12.26 14.21 -9.32
N GLY A 10 11.76 13.61 -8.24
CA GLY A 10 10.47 13.94 -7.63
C GLY A 10 9.96 12.76 -6.81
N ALA A 11 9.92 12.93 -5.48
CA ALA A 11 9.12 12.05 -4.64
C ALA A 11 7.64 12.25 -4.99
N LYS A 12 6.84 11.19 -4.92
CA LYS A 12 5.39 11.32 -5.08
C LYS A 12 4.81 12.25 -4.01
N LEU A 13 3.68 12.88 -4.33
CA LEU A 13 2.97 13.74 -3.37
C LEU A 13 2.67 12.93 -2.10
N GLY A 14 3.02 13.52 -0.96
CA GLY A 14 2.88 12.88 0.36
C GLY A 14 3.92 11.81 0.70
N ALA A 15 4.82 11.44 -0.21
CA ALA A 15 5.84 10.43 0.09
C ALA A 15 6.91 10.92 1.08
N GLU A 16 7.13 12.23 1.16
CA GLU A 16 8.11 12.88 2.03
C GLU A 16 7.51 14.09 2.76
N PRO A 17 7.94 14.38 3.99
CA PRO A 17 7.42 15.50 4.76
C PRO A 17 7.87 16.83 4.19
N SER A 18 6.95 17.79 4.16
CA SER A 18 7.27 19.19 3.91
C SER A 18 7.98 19.81 5.12
N HIS A 19 8.55 21.00 4.94
CA HIS A 19 9.10 21.77 6.05
C HIS A 19 8.05 22.08 7.14
N ALA A 20 6.79 22.29 6.74
CA ALA A 20 5.69 22.54 7.66
C ALA A 20 5.39 21.31 8.53
N ASP A 21 5.39 20.10 7.94
CA ASP A 21 5.19 18.86 8.68
C ASP A 21 6.25 18.69 9.78
N ILE A 22 7.51 18.98 9.45
CA ILE A 22 8.64 18.90 10.39
C ILE A 22 8.44 19.87 11.55
N ILE A 23 8.09 21.13 11.27
CA ILE A 23 7.83 22.15 12.31
C ILE A 23 6.69 21.70 13.23
N VAL A 24 5.61 21.16 12.66
CA VAL A 24 4.47 20.68 13.45
C VAL A 24 4.89 19.52 14.35
N ALA A 25 5.65 18.54 13.83
CA ALA A 25 6.15 17.41 14.60
C ALA A 25 7.01 17.85 15.79
N GLU A 26 7.92 18.81 15.57
CA GLU A 26 8.79 19.35 16.60
C GLU A 26 8.02 20.11 17.69
N ARG A 27 6.94 20.81 17.32
CA ARG A 27 6.09 21.56 18.27
C ARG A 27 5.14 20.69 19.07
N THR A 28 4.65 19.60 18.49
CA THR A 28 3.68 18.69 19.11
C THR A 28 4.33 17.57 19.90
N GLY A 29 5.66 17.43 19.81
CA GLY A 29 6.41 16.37 20.48
C GLY A 29 6.20 14.99 19.85
N HIS A 30 5.68 14.93 18.61
CA HIS A 30 5.58 13.67 17.90
C HIS A 30 6.98 13.11 17.62
N LEU A 31 7.21 11.86 18.06
CA LEU A 31 8.45 11.15 17.79
C LEU A 31 8.54 10.86 16.29
N ARG A 32 9.60 11.36 15.65
CA ARG A 32 10.01 10.99 14.29
C ARG A 32 10.62 9.58 14.32
N ASP A 33 9.76 8.59 14.49
CA ASP A 33 10.13 7.18 14.67
C ASP A 33 10.29 6.41 13.35
N CYS A 34 10.21 7.11 12.21
CA CYS A 34 10.61 6.63 10.90
C CYS A 34 11.68 7.53 10.27
N THR A 35 12.53 6.93 9.44
CA THR A 35 13.57 7.62 8.67
C THR A 35 13.53 7.16 7.22
N LEU A 36 13.63 8.09 6.28
CA LEU A 36 13.76 7.76 4.86
C LEU A 36 15.14 7.13 4.61
N ILE A 37 15.17 5.94 4.01
CA ILE A 37 16.43 5.20 3.80
C ILE A 37 16.70 4.87 2.33
N ALA A 38 15.67 4.90 1.48
CA ALA A 38 15.83 4.61 0.06
C ALA A 38 14.70 5.22 -0.78
N ARG A 39 14.92 5.27 -2.08
CA ARG A 39 13.92 5.63 -3.09
C ARG A 39 13.90 4.61 -4.23
N SER A 40 12.75 4.43 -4.86
CA SER A 40 12.62 3.65 -6.09
C SER A 40 11.50 4.20 -6.98
N GLY A 41 11.85 4.80 -8.12
CA GLY A 41 10.87 5.30 -9.09
C GLY A 41 9.86 6.30 -8.48
N GLY A 42 10.32 7.23 -7.63
CA GLY A 42 9.47 8.19 -6.92
C GLY A 42 8.80 7.66 -5.64
N VAL A 43 8.85 6.35 -5.38
CA VAL A 43 8.36 5.73 -4.13
C VAL A 43 9.40 5.91 -3.03
N ALA A 44 8.97 6.50 -1.91
CA ALA A 44 9.80 6.64 -0.71
C ALA A 44 9.82 5.35 0.12
N ILE A 45 10.99 4.93 0.58
CA ILE A 45 11.14 3.75 1.44
C ILE A 45 11.61 4.22 2.83
N TRP A 46 10.69 4.14 3.78
CA TRP A 46 10.86 4.55 5.17
C TRP A 46 11.21 3.36 6.04
N ARG A 47 11.93 3.62 7.14
CA ARG A 47 12.38 2.61 8.09
C ARG A 47 12.07 3.03 9.53
N THR A 48 11.61 2.09 10.33
CA THR A 48 11.49 2.19 11.80
C THR A 48 12.17 1.01 12.51
N ASP A 49 12.52 1.18 13.78
CA ASP A 49 12.98 0.09 14.65
C ASP A 49 11.84 -0.85 15.07
N LYS A 50 10.58 -0.39 14.97
CA LYS A 50 9.41 -1.16 15.37
C LYS A 50 9.16 -2.30 14.39
N SER A 51 8.93 -3.51 14.86
CA SER A 51 8.50 -4.65 14.02
C SER A 51 7.29 -5.40 14.57
N ALA A 52 6.98 -5.23 15.86
CA ALA A 52 5.84 -5.87 16.52
C ALA A 52 4.50 -5.35 15.97
N ALA A 53 3.52 -6.26 15.88
CA ALA A 53 2.18 -5.97 15.37
C ALA A 53 1.46 -4.85 16.15
N CYS A 54 1.65 -4.77 17.47
CA CYS A 54 1.05 -3.75 18.33
C CYS A 54 1.86 -2.44 18.42
N ALA A 55 2.97 -2.33 17.69
CA ALA A 55 3.85 -1.17 17.73
C ALA A 55 3.93 -0.52 16.34
N VAL A 56 2.87 0.18 15.94
CA VAL A 56 2.85 0.95 14.70
C VAL A 56 3.76 2.20 14.83
N PRO A 57 4.55 2.55 13.80
CA PRO A 57 5.18 3.87 13.74
C PRO A 57 4.15 5.00 13.63
N LEU A 58 4.48 6.18 14.15
CA LEU A 58 3.58 7.35 14.14
C LEU A 58 3.96 8.38 13.08
N TRP A 59 5.25 8.46 12.73
CA TRP A 59 5.73 9.36 11.70
C TRP A 59 5.66 8.70 10.32
N LEU A 60 4.48 8.75 9.70
CA LEU A 60 4.15 8.00 8.49
C LEU A 60 3.65 8.89 7.35
N PRO A 61 4.01 8.58 6.09
CA PRO A 61 3.31 9.14 4.94
C PRO A 61 1.86 8.60 4.86
N PRO A 62 0.95 9.28 4.14
CA PRO A 62 1.19 10.49 3.35
C PRO A 62 1.37 11.75 4.21
N PHE A 63 2.36 12.58 3.88
CA PHE A 63 2.66 13.85 4.57
C PHE A 63 2.10 15.07 3.83
N GLY A 64 1.82 16.15 4.55
CA GLY A 64 1.32 17.39 3.97
C GLY A 64 -0.19 17.40 3.73
N TRP A 65 -0.75 18.60 3.67
CA TRP A 65 -2.19 18.83 3.63
C TRP A 65 -2.84 18.58 2.25
N GLU A 66 -2.05 18.64 1.17
CA GLU A 66 -2.50 18.34 -0.20
C GLU A 66 -2.37 16.84 -0.53
N ALA A 67 -1.76 16.04 0.35
CA ALA A 67 -1.57 14.63 0.08
C ALA A 67 -2.91 13.87 0.06
N PRO A 68 -3.01 12.84 -0.80
CA PRO A 68 -4.19 11.98 -0.77
C PRO A 68 -4.30 11.27 0.58
N LEU A 69 -5.51 10.84 0.91
CA LEU A 69 -5.71 9.96 2.06
C LEU A 69 -4.94 8.64 1.81
N GLY A 70 -4.23 8.19 2.83
CA GLY A 70 -3.46 6.95 2.78
C GLY A 70 -4.36 5.72 2.88
N LEU A 71 -4.12 4.76 2.00
CA LEU A 71 -4.66 3.41 2.09
C LEU A 71 -3.50 2.44 2.39
N TYR A 72 -3.56 1.79 3.54
CA TYR A 72 -2.46 1.02 4.13
C TYR A 72 -2.70 -0.48 4.02
N ARG A 73 -1.64 -1.23 3.73
CA ARG A 73 -1.68 -2.69 3.68
C ARG A 73 -0.38 -3.28 4.20
N GLY A 74 -0.47 -4.10 5.24
CA GLY A 74 0.64 -4.94 5.67
C GLY A 74 0.89 -6.08 4.69
N PHE A 75 2.16 -6.40 4.42
CA PHE A 75 2.55 -7.47 3.51
C PHE A 75 3.80 -8.21 4.00
N GLY A 76 4.05 -9.39 3.45
CA GLY A 76 5.26 -10.15 3.75
C GLY A 76 6.48 -9.50 3.11
N ALA A 77 7.53 -9.24 3.88
CA ALA A 77 8.76 -8.59 3.38
C ALA A 77 9.42 -9.36 2.21
N ASP A 78 9.08 -10.64 2.04
CA ASP A 78 9.55 -11.41 0.90
C ASP A 78 9.03 -10.92 -0.46
N ALA A 79 7.81 -10.38 -0.48
CA ALA A 79 7.18 -9.80 -1.67
C ALA A 79 7.66 -8.37 -1.99
N LEU A 80 8.70 -7.87 -1.30
CA LEU A 80 9.21 -6.51 -1.53
C LEU A 80 9.69 -6.30 -2.97
N GLY A 81 10.23 -7.33 -3.62
CA GLY A 81 10.59 -7.27 -5.05
C GLY A 81 9.38 -7.02 -5.94
N ASP A 82 8.31 -7.79 -5.74
CA ASP A 82 7.06 -7.65 -6.50
C ASP A 82 6.39 -6.31 -6.26
N VAL A 83 6.40 -5.82 -5.01
CA VAL A 83 5.91 -4.48 -4.68
C VAL A 83 6.71 -3.38 -5.39
N LEU A 84 8.04 -3.53 -5.47
CA LEU A 84 8.89 -2.58 -6.16
C LEU A 84 8.65 -2.58 -7.67
N GLU A 85 8.36 -3.73 -8.25
CA GLU A 85 8.07 -3.92 -9.67
C GLU A 85 6.65 -3.46 -10.05
N HIS A 86 5.66 -3.84 -9.27
CA HIS A 86 4.24 -3.76 -9.65
C HIS A 86 3.39 -2.86 -8.74
N GLY A 87 3.95 -2.35 -7.65
CA GLY A 87 3.24 -1.51 -6.67
C GLY A 87 2.45 -2.28 -5.60
N LEU A 88 2.26 -3.59 -5.77
CA LEU A 88 1.49 -4.45 -4.86
C LEU A 88 2.21 -5.79 -4.62
N ASP A 89 1.84 -6.45 -3.52
CA ASP A 89 2.24 -7.82 -3.16
C ASP A 89 1.33 -8.90 -3.77
N VAL A 90 0.47 -8.52 -4.71
CA VAL A 90 -0.48 -9.38 -5.43
C VAL A 90 -0.40 -9.11 -6.93
N PRO A 91 -0.84 -10.04 -7.81
CA PRO A 91 -0.77 -9.83 -9.24
C PRO A 91 -1.50 -8.55 -9.69
N PRO A 92 -0.99 -7.82 -10.71
CA PRO A 92 -1.63 -6.61 -11.23
C PRO A 92 -3.13 -6.81 -11.55
N GLY A 93 -3.95 -5.84 -11.14
CA GLY A 93 -5.40 -5.88 -11.32
C GLY A 93 -6.16 -6.77 -10.33
N SER A 94 -5.47 -7.54 -9.48
CA SER A 94 -6.14 -8.34 -8.44
C SER A 94 -6.78 -7.46 -7.37
N ALA A 95 -7.83 -7.97 -6.73
CA ALA A 95 -8.33 -7.37 -5.50
C ALA A 95 -7.42 -7.67 -4.32
N PHE A 96 -7.38 -6.76 -3.36
CA PHE A 96 -6.58 -6.86 -2.15
C PHE A 96 -7.30 -6.19 -0.98
N PHE A 97 -6.86 -6.52 0.24
CA PHE A 97 -7.34 -5.89 1.46
C PHE A 97 -6.41 -4.76 1.90
N ALA A 98 -6.96 -3.59 2.16
CA ALA A 98 -6.24 -2.43 2.69
C ALA A 98 -7.19 -1.55 3.50
N THR A 99 -6.66 -0.63 4.30
CA THR A 99 -7.46 0.15 5.26
C THR A 99 -6.93 1.57 5.38
N GLY A 100 -7.79 2.54 5.73
CA GLY A 100 -7.34 3.89 6.10
C GLY A 100 -6.61 3.96 7.45
N HIS A 101 -6.51 2.84 8.18
CA HIS A 101 -5.95 2.75 9.52
C HIS A 101 -4.58 2.05 9.51
N ALA A 102 -3.50 2.84 9.61
CA ALA A 102 -2.13 2.32 9.55
C ALA A 102 -1.80 1.31 10.67
N ASP A 103 -2.37 1.48 11.87
CA ASP A 103 -2.24 0.54 12.99
C ASP A 103 -2.79 -0.83 12.63
N LYS A 104 -3.94 -0.89 11.97
CA LYS A 104 -4.55 -2.14 11.50
C LYS A 104 -3.80 -2.79 10.36
N ALA A 105 -3.32 -2.01 9.39
CA ALA A 105 -2.46 -2.54 8.34
C ALA A 105 -1.16 -3.13 8.92
N TRP A 106 -0.57 -2.45 9.91
CA TRP A 106 0.66 -2.89 10.57
C TRP A 106 0.50 -4.18 11.38
N GLU A 107 -0.70 -4.61 11.77
CA GLU A 107 -0.88 -5.89 12.44
C GLU A 107 -0.48 -7.09 11.55
N TYR A 108 -0.42 -6.91 10.22
CA TYR A 108 -0.23 -8.01 9.26
C TYR A 108 1.11 -7.95 8.50
N PRO A 109 1.75 -9.10 8.24
CA PRO A 109 1.49 -10.42 8.83
C PRO A 109 1.95 -10.47 10.31
N PRO A 110 1.26 -11.14 11.25
CA PRO A 110 1.51 -10.95 12.69
C PRO A 110 2.86 -11.46 13.19
N THR A 111 3.45 -12.47 12.53
CA THR A 111 4.76 -13.04 12.90
C THR A 111 5.78 -12.73 11.82
N ARG A 112 6.73 -11.86 12.14
CA ARG A 112 7.70 -11.33 11.16
C ARG A 112 8.93 -10.74 11.84
N SER A 113 10.09 -10.91 11.21
CA SER A 113 11.34 -10.24 11.59
C SER A 113 11.45 -8.84 10.99
N ILE A 114 10.89 -8.66 9.79
CA ILE A 114 10.75 -7.38 9.10
C ILE A 114 9.26 -7.11 8.90
N ALA A 115 8.76 -6.03 9.50
CA ALA A 115 7.46 -5.46 9.17
C ALA A 115 7.54 -4.74 7.83
N ALA A 116 6.50 -4.88 7.02
CA ALA A 116 6.42 -4.18 5.74
C ALA A 116 4.97 -3.73 5.51
N MET A 117 4.81 -2.47 5.14
CA MET A 117 3.51 -1.86 4.89
C MET A 117 3.57 -0.98 3.64
N LEU A 118 2.59 -1.16 2.76
CA LEU A 118 2.33 -0.28 1.63
C LEU A 118 1.58 0.96 2.11
N VAL A 119 1.89 2.08 1.50
CA VAL A 119 1.11 3.32 1.61
C VAL A 119 0.67 3.69 0.19
N LEU A 120 -0.62 3.53 -0.07
CA LEU A 120 -1.24 3.74 -1.37
C LEU A 120 -2.07 5.03 -1.36
N ASP A 121 -2.17 5.68 -2.51
CA ASP A 121 -3.13 6.75 -2.78
C ASP A 121 -4.55 6.18 -2.85
N SER A 122 -5.39 6.51 -1.86
CA SER A 122 -6.75 5.98 -1.82
C SER A 122 -7.62 6.42 -3.00
N THR A 123 -7.29 7.55 -3.64
CA THR A 123 -8.08 8.08 -4.78
C THR A 123 -7.91 7.24 -6.04
N GLN A 124 -6.83 6.45 -6.10
CA GLN A 124 -6.57 5.53 -7.20
C GLN A 124 -7.14 4.13 -6.94
N ALA A 125 -7.68 3.86 -5.75
CA ALA A 125 -8.32 2.59 -5.44
C ALA A 125 -9.83 2.65 -5.70
N LYS A 126 -10.41 1.50 -6.09
CA LYS A 126 -11.86 1.29 -6.21
C LYS A 126 -12.30 0.15 -5.30
N PRO A 127 -13.56 0.13 -4.84
CA PRO A 127 -14.11 -1.02 -4.11
C PRO A 127 -13.97 -2.31 -4.94
N SER A 128 -13.62 -3.42 -4.28
CA SER A 128 -13.54 -4.74 -4.92
C SER A 128 -14.90 -5.34 -5.25
N TYR A 129 -15.99 -4.70 -4.83
CA TYR A 129 -17.35 -5.20 -4.96
C TYR A 129 -18.32 -4.19 -5.56
N VAL A 130 -19.45 -4.71 -6.05
CA VAL A 130 -20.68 -3.96 -6.29
C VAL A 130 -21.87 -4.76 -5.77
N CYS A 131 -22.86 -4.05 -5.24
CA CYS A 131 -24.16 -4.60 -4.86
C CYS A 131 -25.22 -4.10 -5.85
N THR A 132 -26.29 -4.87 -6.02
CA THR A 132 -27.47 -4.40 -6.75
C THR A 132 -27.95 -3.08 -6.14
N PRO A 133 -28.03 -1.99 -6.93
CA PRO A 133 -28.52 -0.71 -6.42
C PRO A 133 -29.98 -0.82 -5.96
N SER A 134 -30.36 -0.05 -4.95
CA SER A 134 -31.75 0.03 -4.53
C SER A 134 -32.61 0.60 -5.66
N GLY A 135 -33.73 -0.05 -5.95
CA GLY A 135 -34.70 0.42 -6.94
C GLY A 135 -34.38 0.09 -8.40
N THR A 136 -33.35 -0.72 -8.67
CA THR A 136 -33.16 -1.31 -10.01
C THR A 136 -34.05 -2.53 -10.20
N ASP A 137 -34.42 -2.80 -11.44
CA ASP A 137 -35.18 -3.99 -11.81
C ASP A 137 -34.35 -5.28 -11.71
N ASP A 138 -35.03 -6.43 -11.86
CA ASP A 138 -34.41 -7.76 -11.86
C ASP A 138 -33.48 -8.00 -13.07
N ALA A 139 -33.40 -7.07 -14.02
CA ALA A 139 -32.54 -7.16 -15.20
C ALA A 139 -31.16 -6.52 -14.99
N TRP A 140 -30.96 -5.74 -13.93
CA TRP A 140 -29.64 -5.17 -13.62
C TRP A 140 -28.56 -6.25 -13.48
N ARG A 141 -27.42 -6.07 -14.14
CA ARG A 141 -26.26 -6.96 -14.04
C ARG A 141 -25.00 -6.10 -13.89
N PRO A 142 -24.03 -6.51 -13.05
CA PRO A 142 -22.71 -5.87 -13.03
C PRO A 142 -21.93 -6.20 -14.30
N ASP A 143 -20.89 -5.41 -14.57
CA ASP A 143 -19.90 -5.79 -15.57
C ASP A 143 -19.09 -7.00 -15.07
N LYS A 144 -19.30 -8.18 -15.68
CA LYS A 144 -18.62 -9.42 -15.32
C LYS A 144 -17.15 -9.47 -15.72
N SER A 145 -16.69 -8.58 -16.59
CA SER A 145 -15.25 -8.40 -16.83
C SER A 145 -14.57 -7.69 -15.65
N LEU A 146 -15.33 -6.88 -14.91
CA LEU A 146 -14.86 -6.17 -13.72
C LEU A 146 -15.17 -6.91 -12.41
N TYR A 147 -16.26 -7.67 -12.33
CA TYR A 147 -16.68 -8.41 -11.13
C TYR A 147 -17.03 -9.85 -11.54
N PRO A 148 -16.03 -10.70 -11.79
CA PRO A 148 -16.24 -12.04 -12.33
C PRO A 148 -16.98 -12.95 -11.35
N ASN A 149 -16.79 -12.73 -10.05
CA ASN A 149 -17.28 -13.61 -8.99
C ASN A 149 -18.53 -13.03 -8.30
N GLU A 150 -19.26 -13.88 -7.59
CA GLU A 150 -20.39 -13.47 -6.77
C GLU A 150 -20.66 -14.43 -5.61
N TYR A 151 -21.29 -13.92 -4.57
CA TYR A 151 -21.76 -14.69 -3.42
C TYR A 151 -22.97 -14.00 -2.76
N VAL A 152 -23.59 -14.68 -1.79
CA VAL A 152 -24.70 -14.14 -1.00
C VAL A 152 -24.28 -14.05 0.46
N ASP A 153 -24.52 -12.89 1.08
CA ASP A 153 -24.21 -12.59 2.49
C ASP A 153 -25.43 -11.89 3.10
N ASP A 154 -26.01 -12.45 4.16
CA ASP A 154 -27.24 -11.95 4.81
C ASP A 154 -28.37 -11.58 3.81
N GLY A 155 -28.57 -12.45 2.81
CA GLY A 155 -29.59 -12.27 1.76
C GLY A 155 -29.25 -11.24 0.68
N ARG A 156 -28.11 -10.55 0.79
CA ARG A 156 -27.60 -9.62 -0.22
C ARG A 156 -26.69 -10.36 -1.19
N ARG A 157 -26.96 -10.20 -2.50
CA ARG A 157 -26.02 -10.64 -3.54
C ARG A 157 -24.89 -9.61 -3.69
N VAL A 158 -23.66 -10.08 -3.59
CA VAL A 158 -22.44 -9.28 -3.73
C VAL A 158 -21.70 -9.79 -4.97
N HIS A 159 -21.35 -8.88 -5.88
CA HIS A 159 -20.50 -9.19 -7.02
C HIS A 159 -19.10 -8.65 -6.74
N THR A 160 -18.09 -9.49 -6.86
CA THR A 160 -16.76 -9.24 -6.29
C THR A 160 -15.64 -9.60 -7.27
N ARG A 161 -14.50 -8.94 -7.08
CA ARG A 161 -13.22 -9.23 -7.74
C ARG A 161 -12.41 -10.32 -7.04
N PHE A 162 -12.73 -10.63 -5.80
CA PHE A 162 -12.04 -11.67 -5.07
C PHE A 162 -12.55 -13.06 -5.48
N ASP A 163 -11.64 -14.03 -5.51
CA ASP A 163 -11.97 -15.43 -5.70
C ASP A 163 -12.68 -16.02 -4.49
N ALA A 164 -13.30 -17.17 -4.68
CA ALA A 164 -14.12 -17.83 -3.66
C ALA A 164 -13.31 -18.30 -2.43
N ASP A 165 -12.00 -18.47 -2.58
CA ASP A 165 -11.07 -19.01 -1.57
C ASP A 165 -10.22 -17.93 -0.88
N ARG A 166 -10.55 -16.65 -1.05
CA ARG A 166 -9.84 -15.46 -0.52
C ARG A 166 -9.66 -15.37 1.01
N GLY A 167 -10.10 -16.37 1.78
CA GLY A 167 -9.97 -16.43 3.24
C GLY A 167 -10.96 -15.59 4.04
N THR A 168 -11.35 -14.41 3.55
CA THR A 168 -12.30 -13.49 4.22
C THR A 168 -13.75 -13.87 3.91
N ARG A 169 -14.59 -14.06 4.94
CA ARG A 169 -15.84 -14.82 4.83
C ARG A 169 -17.14 -14.01 4.81
N CYS A 170 -17.08 -12.68 4.93
CA CYS A 170 -18.30 -11.86 4.98
C CYS A 170 -18.22 -10.58 4.15
N PHE A 171 -19.38 -10.03 3.80
CA PHE A 171 -19.46 -8.77 3.07
C PHE A 171 -18.93 -7.59 3.88
N ARG A 172 -19.05 -7.62 5.21
CA ARG A 172 -18.58 -6.52 6.07
C ARG A 172 -17.09 -6.27 5.92
N ASP A 173 -16.27 -7.32 5.88
CA ASP A 173 -14.82 -7.17 5.73
C ASP A 173 -14.46 -6.63 4.35
N GLU A 174 -15.12 -7.13 3.30
CA GLU A 174 -14.92 -6.63 1.94
C GLU A 174 -15.41 -5.18 1.78
N GLN A 175 -16.50 -4.81 2.43
CA GLN A 175 -16.97 -3.43 2.48
C GLN A 175 -15.96 -2.50 3.16
N MET A 176 -15.33 -2.96 4.25
CA MET A 176 -14.41 -2.15 5.02
C MET A 176 -13.02 -2.05 4.39
N TYR A 177 -12.58 -3.10 3.71
CA TYR A 177 -11.17 -3.26 3.35
C TYR A 177 -10.92 -3.70 1.90
N GLY A 178 -11.95 -4.08 1.15
CA GLY A 178 -11.82 -4.66 -0.18
C GLY A 178 -11.60 -3.61 -1.26
N HIS A 179 -10.43 -3.65 -1.88
CA HIS A 179 -10.02 -2.70 -2.91
C HIS A 179 -9.39 -3.39 -4.12
N TRP A 180 -9.31 -2.65 -5.22
CA TRP A 180 -8.43 -2.93 -6.35
C TRP A 180 -7.98 -1.61 -6.98
N ILE A 181 -6.90 -1.63 -7.75
CA ILE A 181 -6.42 -0.45 -8.49
C ILE A 181 -6.66 -0.67 -9.98
N PRO A 182 -7.46 0.17 -10.66
CA PRO A 182 -7.52 0.20 -12.11
C PRO A 182 -6.22 0.77 -12.69
N GLY A 183 -5.65 0.06 -13.67
CA GLY A 183 -4.41 0.48 -14.31
C GLY A 183 -3.16 -0.02 -13.57
N ASP A 184 -2.13 0.81 -13.53
CA ASP A 184 -0.84 0.46 -12.92
C ASP A 184 -0.85 0.77 -11.41
N ALA A 185 -0.74 -0.27 -10.58
CA ALA A 185 -0.71 -0.09 -9.13
C ALA A 185 0.58 0.57 -8.63
N ARG A 186 1.63 0.61 -9.47
CA ARG A 186 2.83 1.39 -9.17
C ARG A 186 2.54 2.87 -9.11
N ASP A 187 1.55 3.39 -9.83
CA ASP A 187 1.15 4.81 -9.77
C ASP A 187 0.47 5.17 -8.45
N ALA A 188 -0.29 4.25 -7.88
CA ALA A 188 -0.94 4.42 -6.58
C ALA A 188 0.04 4.30 -5.40
N LEU A 189 1.16 3.59 -5.53
CA LEU A 189 2.09 3.39 -4.43
C LEU A 189 2.88 4.66 -4.10
N ILE A 190 2.60 5.28 -2.95
CA ILE A 190 3.25 6.50 -2.47
C ILE A 190 4.57 6.15 -1.77
N ALA A 191 4.50 5.20 -0.84
CA ALA A 191 5.63 4.84 0.00
C ALA A 191 5.56 3.38 0.48
N ILE A 192 6.70 2.88 0.93
CA ILE A 192 6.85 1.60 1.63
C ILE A 192 7.44 1.90 3.01
N VAL A 193 6.87 1.32 4.05
CA VAL A 193 7.38 1.44 5.42
C VAL A 193 7.89 0.07 5.86
N LEU A 194 9.16 0.01 6.23
CA LEU A 194 9.84 -1.19 6.70
C LEU A 194 10.18 -1.06 8.19
N GLY A 195 9.93 -2.11 8.96
CA GLY A 195 10.13 -2.11 10.40
C GLY A 195 11.03 -3.25 10.86
N GLY A 196 12.01 -2.96 11.72
CA GLY A 196 12.92 -3.96 12.28
C GLY A 196 14.40 -3.56 12.22
N PRO A 197 15.32 -4.52 12.40
CA PRO A 197 16.75 -4.24 12.48
C PRO A 197 17.28 -3.57 11.21
N ARG A 198 17.95 -2.42 11.38
CA ARG A 198 18.49 -1.60 10.27
C ARG A 198 19.37 -2.43 9.32
N ALA A 199 20.25 -3.25 9.86
CA ALA A 199 21.15 -4.10 9.07
C ALA A 199 20.37 -5.09 8.17
N ALA A 200 19.33 -5.73 8.70
CA ALA A 200 18.51 -6.67 7.95
C ALA A 200 17.73 -5.98 6.81
N ILE A 201 17.16 -4.81 7.08
CA ILE A 201 16.45 -4.02 6.07
C ILE A 201 17.39 -3.56 4.95
N ARG A 202 18.58 -3.05 5.31
CA ARG A 202 19.56 -2.61 4.29
C ARG A 202 20.09 -3.77 3.46
N ALA A 203 20.35 -4.94 4.08
CA ALA A 203 20.74 -6.14 3.35
C ALA A 203 19.65 -6.53 2.34
N ARG A 204 18.38 -6.60 2.78
CA ARG A 204 17.26 -6.93 1.89
C ARG A 204 17.12 -5.95 0.72
N LEU A 205 17.22 -4.64 0.97
CA LEU A 205 17.18 -3.64 -0.10
C LEU A 205 18.41 -3.72 -1.02
N GLY A 206 19.57 -4.11 -0.48
CA GLY A 206 20.80 -4.36 -1.23
C GLY A 206 20.64 -5.51 -2.21
N ASP A 207 20.06 -6.63 -1.77
CA ASP A 207 19.83 -7.84 -2.58
C ASP A 207 18.87 -7.58 -3.76
N LEU A 208 17.96 -6.61 -3.61
CA LEU A 208 17.00 -6.23 -4.65
C LEU A 208 17.60 -5.28 -5.71
N ARG A 209 18.84 -4.79 -5.54
CA ARG A 209 19.48 -3.90 -6.51
C ARG A 209 19.80 -4.69 -7.79
N GLY A 210 19.08 -4.39 -8.87
CA GLY A 210 19.26 -5.02 -10.18
C GLY A 210 18.42 -6.29 -10.40
N GLY A 211 17.48 -6.60 -9.50
CA GLY A 211 16.61 -7.77 -9.59
C GLY A 211 15.33 -7.59 -10.41
N GLY A 212 15.05 -6.39 -10.93
CA GLY A 212 13.82 -6.07 -11.66
C GLY A 212 13.98 -4.84 -12.57
N SER A 213 12.86 -4.33 -13.10
CA SER A 213 12.83 -3.09 -13.89
C SER A 213 12.92 -1.83 -13.02
N TYR A 214 12.73 -1.98 -11.70
CA TYR A 214 12.92 -0.93 -10.71
C TYR A 214 14.39 -0.68 -10.35
N ARG A 215 14.68 0.52 -9.84
CA ARG A 215 15.99 0.89 -9.31
C ARG A 215 15.86 1.35 -7.86
N VAL A 216 16.54 0.66 -6.95
CA VAL A 216 16.64 1.08 -5.55
C VAL A 216 17.88 1.97 -5.36
N GLU A 217 17.64 3.19 -4.91
CA GLU A 217 18.66 4.15 -4.48
C GLU A 217 18.68 4.19 -2.96
N LEU A 218 19.74 3.68 -2.34
CA LEU A 218 19.96 3.78 -0.90
C LEU A 218 20.51 5.17 -0.55
N LEU A 219 19.95 5.80 0.47
CA LEU A 219 20.42 7.10 0.95
C LEU A 219 21.64 6.93 1.88
N PRO A 220 22.56 7.92 1.86
CA PRO A 220 23.66 7.99 2.81
C PRO A 220 23.13 8.17 4.24
N GLU A 221 23.99 7.86 5.21
CA GLU A 221 23.67 7.95 6.63
C GLU A 221 23.71 9.38 7.17
#